data_AF-I7ATE9-F1
#
_entry.id   AF-I7ATE9-F1
#
_cell.length_a   1.000
_cell.length_b   1.000
_cell.length_c   1.000
_cell.angle_alpha   90.00
_cell.angle_beta   90.00
_cell.angle_gamma   90.00
#
_symmetry.space_group_name_H-M   'P 1'
#
loop_
_entity.id
_entity.type
_entity.pdbx_description
1 polymer ?
#
loop_
_entity_poly.entity_id
_entity_poly.type
_entity_poly.pdbx_seq_one_letter_code
_entity_poly.pdbx_strand_id
1 'polypeptide(L)'
;MIESFAIKKFIINYFIEHSQEDIDKMVLNIHRHLLRGFLMNEVVYNMKSGEYGRISRVGGARYGVVIQSKDGGHEKDCHFSDLARRDEVSASGVKGYLLGITMETPFGRVLKENAFGSIKDSSGVMKCKVPQNQCYEGTRPLRDSQKSLDREKTQGMWPSAENAGDRGAMERQDDKANAVEVEKNGLTEDIDIDSILKLRDDQILRIPGLERPDIESTMKILGVLVGFRSFFDIERIDVKELAGVIIDPLYESDIVCKTHERLIEMLKAEIDNIGMDVFIENSKPCIALVFECVCSSKDKKQDDLESIEEPRQVLEKKQWKADLEKFIKETSSQAGIDISHIVPCIFAKDRPLSKEEIRSRLVLLELLLNMFFTTEPFREVVSEKMETSKELERRKRELQARLRKPILALDSEASLDTDKRSEVKKELIDTMEKIFQLPTNIRIGEIDGIRFLNLNRKIYAAKERDYYLMSRDALLRLCKKYNDRSKSKRNVLVSIEQYMEILQNPL
;
A
#
# COMPACT_ATOMS: atom_id res chain seq x y z
N MET A 1 -18.62 -14.46 16.47
CA MET A 1 -17.48 -13.88 15.73
C MET A 1 -16.43 -14.97 15.63
N ILE A 2 -15.78 -15.18 14.49
CA ILE A 2 -14.83 -16.30 14.34
C ILE A 2 -13.61 -15.97 15.22
N GLU A 3 -13.28 -16.82 16.20
CA GLU A 3 -12.14 -16.59 17.11
C GLU A 3 -10.90 -17.36 16.65
N SER A 4 -11.09 -18.61 16.20
CA SER A 4 -10.04 -19.52 15.72
C SER A 4 -9.14 -18.91 14.65
N PHE A 5 -7.85 -18.82 14.98
CA PHE A 5 -6.81 -18.31 14.09
C PHE A 5 -6.64 -19.15 12.82
N ALA A 6 -6.73 -20.48 12.91
CA ALA A 6 -6.62 -21.37 11.76
C ALA A 6 -7.72 -21.09 10.72
N ILE A 7 -8.95 -20.85 11.20
CA ILE A 7 -10.10 -20.54 10.35
C ILE A 7 -9.97 -19.15 9.74
N LYS A 8 -9.55 -18.15 10.52
CA LYS A 8 -9.24 -16.80 10.01
C LYS A 8 -8.21 -16.84 8.89
N LYS A 9 -7.09 -17.55 9.11
CA LYS A 9 -6.02 -17.72 8.12
C LYS A 9 -6.53 -18.42 6.85
N PHE A 10 -7.34 -19.46 6.99
CA PHE A 10 -7.96 -20.14 5.85
C PHE A 10 -8.86 -19.21 5.04
N ILE A 11 -9.71 -18.42 5.70
CA ILE A 11 -10.60 -17.46 5.03
C ILE A 11 -9.78 -16.43 4.23
N ILE A 12 -8.71 -15.89 4.82
CA ILE A 12 -7.82 -14.92 4.16
C ILE A 12 -7.14 -15.56 2.94
N ASN A 13 -6.57 -16.75 3.08
CA ASN A 13 -5.91 -17.44 1.97
C ASN A 13 -6.89 -17.75 0.83
N TYR A 14 -8.07 -18.27 1.17
CA TYR A 14 -9.11 -18.55 0.19
C TYR A 14 -9.52 -17.30 -0.59
N PHE A 15 -9.67 -16.17 0.12
CA PHE A 15 -9.97 -14.89 -0.48
C PHE A 15 -8.87 -14.40 -1.43
N ILE A 16 -7.59 -14.53 -1.06
CA ILE A 16 -6.46 -14.12 -1.90
C ILE A 16 -6.46 -14.94 -3.20
N GLU A 17 -6.64 -16.26 -3.09
CA GLU A 17 -6.65 -17.19 -4.23
C GLU A 17 -7.85 -16.98 -5.16
N HIS A 18 -9.01 -16.56 -4.62
CA HIS A 18 -10.28 -16.46 -5.34
C HIS A 18 -10.81 -15.02 -5.37
N SER A 19 -9.93 -14.03 -5.36
CA SER A 19 -10.25 -12.58 -5.26
C SER A 19 -11.17 -12.02 -6.37
N GLN A 20 -11.41 -12.80 -7.42
CA GLN A 20 -12.29 -12.46 -8.54
C GLN A 20 -13.71 -13.03 -8.41
N GLU A 21 -13.97 -13.89 -7.42
CA GLU A 21 -15.28 -14.47 -7.19
C GLU A 21 -16.22 -13.49 -6.46
N ASP A 22 -17.53 -13.74 -6.56
CA ASP A 22 -18.52 -13.04 -5.74
C ASP A 22 -18.37 -13.42 -4.26
N ILE A 23 -18.52 -12.44 -3.35
CA ILE A 23 -18.33 -12.67 -1.90
C ILE A 23 -19.33 -13.68 -1.35
N ASP A 24 -20.59 -13.68 -1.79
CA ASP A 24 -21.58 -14.64 -1.30
C ASP A 24 -21.26 -16.05 -1.80
N LYS A 25 -20.73 -16.17 -3.02
CA LYS A 25 -20.20 -17.44 -3.54
C LYS A 25 -18.98 -17.94 -2.74
N MET A 26 -18.04 -17.05 -2.43
CA MET A 26 -16.88 -17.39 -1.58
C MET A 26 -17.31 -17.85 -0.19
N VAL A 27 -18.24 -17.12 0.45
CA VAL A 27 -18.80 -17.46 1.77
C VAL A 27 -19.37 -18.87 1.76
N LEU A 28 -20.16 -19.22 0.74
CA LEU A 28 -20.75 -20.55 0.62
C LEU A 28 -19.70 -21.64 0.45
N ASN A 29 -18.66 -21.40 -0.37
CA ASN A 29 -17.60 -22.38 -0.61
C ASN A 29 -16.73 -22.60 0.63
N ILE A 30 -16.33 -21.52 1.30
CA ILE A 30 -15.59 -21.56 2.57
C ILE A 30 -16.39 -22.28 3.63
N HIS A 31 -17.66 -21.89 3.82
CA HIS A 31 -18.52 -22.53 4.82
C HIS A 31 -18.69 -24.02 4.54
N ARG A 32 -18.93 -24.41 3.27
CA ARG A 32 -19.01 -25.81 2.86
C ARG A 32 -17.71 -26.57 3.13
N HIS A 33 -16.55 -25.95 2.93
CA HIS A 33 -15.25 -26.56 3.23
C HIS A 33 -15.10 -26.81 4.74
N LEU A 34 -15.42 -25.81 5.56
CA LEU A 34 -15.33 -25.89 7.02
C LEU A 34 -16.33 -26.89 7.63
N LEU A 35 -17.45 -27.17 6.95
CA LEU A 35 -18.39 -28.22 7.37
C LEU A 35 -17.92 -29.64 7.03
N ARG A 36 -17.02 -29.79 6.06
CA ARG A 36 -16.55 -31.11 5.58
C ARG A 36 -15.33 -31.63 6.33
N GLY A 37 -14.65 -30.78 7.10
CA GLY A 37 -13.41 -31.16 7.76
C GLY A 37 -12.88 -30.10 8.72
N PHE A 38 -11.75 -30.46 9.35
CA PHE A 38 -10.97 -29.57 10.22
C PHE A 38 -9.70 -29.13 9.51
N LEU A 39 -9.22 -27.94 9.87
CA LEU A 39 -8.01 -27.35 9.31
C LEU A 39 -6.79 -27.74 10.14
N MET A 40 -5.60 -27.72 9.51
CA MET A 40 -4.34 -27.81 10.23
C MET A 40 -4.22 -26.70 11.28
N ASN A 41 -3.69 -27.04 12.44
CA ASN A 41 -3.57 -26.18 13.62
C ASN A 41 -4.89 -25.67 14.21
N GLU A 42 -6.04 -26.19 13.76
CA GLU A 42 -7.33 -25.86 14.36
C GLU A 42 -7.45 -26.47 15.77
N VAL A 43 -8.02 -25.72 16.72
CA VAL A 43 -8.32 -26.21 18.06
C VAL A 43 -9.68 -26.90 18.05
N VAL A 44 -9.69 -28.18 18.39
CA VAL A 44 -10.88 -29.04 18.39
C VAL A 44 -11.08 -29.67 19.76
N TYR A 45 -12.33 -29.98 20.06
CA TYR A 45 -12.73 -30.73 21.24
C TYR A 45 -12.94 -32.20 20.85
N ASN A 46 -12.23 -33.12 21.50
CA ASN A 46 -12.45 -34.54 21.33
C ASN A 46 -13.65 -34.96 22.18
N MET A 47 -14.76 -35.30 21.54
CA MET A 47 -16.01 -35.68 22.21
C MET A 47 -15.90 -36.99 23.00
N LYS A 48 -14.95 -37.87 22.64
CA LYS A 48 -14.73 -39.15 23.33
C LYS A 48 -13.87 -39.00 24.58
N SER A 49 -12.79 -38.20 24.54
CA SER A 49 -11.93 -37.99 25.72
C SER A 49 -12.33 -36.79 26.56
N GLY A 50 -13.15 -35.88 26.03
CA GLY A 50 -13.54 -34.65 26.72
C GLY A 50 -12.42 -33.60 26.78
N GLU A 51 -11.41 -33.72 25.92
CA GLU A 51 -10.20 -32.89 25.96
C GLU A 51 -10.11 -32.01 24.72
N TYR A 52 -9.46 -30.85 24.87
CA TYR A 52 -9.10 -29.99 23.75
C TYR A 52 -7.74 -30.37 23.20
N GLY A 53 -7.62 -30.34 21.88
CA GLY A 53 -6.36 -30.56 21.20
C GLY A 53 -6.26 -29.75 19.92
N ARG A 54 -5.08 -29.77 19.32
CA ARG A 54 -4.80 -29.07 18.06
C ARG A 54 -4.58 -30.08 16.95
N ILE A 55 -5.21 -29.85 15.79
CA ILE A 55 -4.98 -30.69 14.60
C ILE A 55 -3.52 -30.55 14.15
N SER A 56 -2.77 -31.65 14.18
CA SER A 56 -1.38 -31.76 13.70
C SER A 56 -1.29 -32.46 12.35
N ARG A 57 -2.32 -33.19 11.93
CA ARG A 57 -2.35 -33.91 10.64
C ARG A 57 -3.78 -34.06 10.12
N VAL A 58 -3.97 -33.92 8.81
CA VAL A 58 -5.25 -34.14 8.12
C VAL A 58 -5.10 -35.29 7.13
N GLY A 59 -5.88 -36.36 7.31
CA GLY A 59 -5.87 -37.58 6.50
C GLY A 59 -7.27 -37.96 6.01
N GLY A 60 -7.98 -37.01 5.40
CA GLY A 60 -9.36 -37.19 4.96
C GLY A 60 -10.34 -37.26 6.13
N ALA A 61 -10.79 -38.48 6.49
CA ALA A 61 -11.70 -38.71 7.61
C ALA A 61 -10.97 -38.88 8.97
N ARG A 62 -9.64 -39.02 8.96
CA ARG A 62 -8.81 -39.18 10.16
C ARG A 62 -7.91 -37.97 10.38
N TYR A 63 -7.69 -37.64 11.64
CA TYR A 63 -7.00 -36.45 12.08
C TYR A 63 -6.01 -36.79 13.20
N GLY A 64 -4.77 -36.37 13.06
CA GLY A 64 -3.82 -36.32 14.17
C GLY A 64 -4.16 -35.12 15.06
N VAL A 65 -4.36 -35.35 16.35
CA VAL A 65 -4.69 -34.32 17.33
C VAL A 65 -3.69 -34.35 18.47
N VAL A 66 -2.96 -33.26 18.66
CA VAL A 66 -2.05 -33.09 19.79
C VAL A 66 -2.82 -32.53 20.98
N ILE A 67 -2.92 -33.33 22.04
CA ILE A 67 -3.56 -32.96 23.30
C ILE A 67 -2.44 -32.61 24.29
N GLN A 68 -2.46 -31.38 24.81
CA GLN A 68 -1.51 -30.96 25.85
C GLN A 68 -1.98 -31.45 27.20
N SER A 69 -1.26 -32.41 27.79
CA SER A 69 -1.44 -32.83 29.18
C SER A 69 -0.28 -32.32 30.04
N LYS A 70 -0.45 -32.42 31.37
CA LYS A 70 0.57 -32.00 32.35
C LYS A 70 1.88 -32.81 32.27
N ASP A 71 1.83 -34.00 31.65
CA ASP A 71 2.94 -34.94 31.55
C ASP A 71 3.64 -34.91 30.18
N GLY A 72 3.27 -33.95 29.32
CA GLY A 72 3.76 -33.81 27.94
C GLY A 72 2.65 -33.97 26.90
N GLY A 73 2.77 -33.25 25.78
CA GLY A 73 1.80 -33.36 24.69
C GLY A 73 1.87 -34.73 24.02
N HIS A 74 0.74 -35.40 23.82
CA HIS A 74 0.66 -36.65 23.08
C HIS A 74 -0.24 -36.47 21.85
N GLU A 75 0.15 -37.11 20.74
CA GLU A 75 -0.63 -37.11 19.51
C GLU A 75 -1.58 -38.30 19.49
N LYS A 76 -2.85 -38.05 19.19
CA LYS A 76 -3.91 -39.04 19.12
C LYS A 76 -4.58 -38.98 17.76
N ASP A 77 -4.70 -40.14 17.12
CA ASP A 77 -5.43 -40.26 15.86
C ASP A 77 -6.94 -40.37 16.13
N CYS A 78 -7.71 -39.44 15.57
CA CYS A 78 -9.13 -39.25 15.83
C CYS A 78 -9.92 -39.27 14.52
N HIS A 79 -11.12 -39.84 14.53
CA HIS A 79 -12.03 -39.76 13.39
C HIS A 79 -12.78 -38.43 13.38
N PHE A 80 -13.19 -37.94 12.20
CA PHE A 80 -13.98 -36.69 12.05
C PHE A 80 -15.17 -36.62 13.01
N SER A 81 -15.91 -37.71 13.14
CA SER A 81 -17.10 -37.81 14.02
C SER A 81 -16.79 -37.69 15.51
N ASP A 82 -15.53 -37.83 15.90
CA ASP A 82 -15.11 -37.80 17.31
C ASP A 82 -14.67 -36.39 17.74
N LEU A 83 -14.65 -35.45 16.80
CA LEU A 83 -14.14 -34.10 16.99
C LEU A 83 -15.29 -33.10 16.81
N ALA A 84 -15.29 -32.08 17.65
CA ALA A 84 -16.15 -30.92 17.53
C ALA A 84 -15.29 -29.66 17.43
N ARG A 85 -15.69 -28.73 16.58
CA ARG A 85 -15.05 -27.42 16.51
C ARG A 85 -15.40 -26.64 17.77
N ARG A 86 -14.41 -25.97 18.37
CA ARG A 86 -14.62 -25.11 19.55
C ARG A 86 -15.55 -23.92 19.24
N ASP A 87 -15.37 -23.33 18.06
CA ASP A 87 -16.14 -22.16 17.61
C ASP A 87 -17.20 -22.57 16.61
N GLU A 88 -18.44 -22.11 16.81
CA GLU A 88 -19.47 -22.27 15.79
C GLU A 88 -19.14 -21.40 14.57
N VAL A 89 -19.01 -22.05 13.41
CA VAL A 89 -18.74 -21.37 12.14
C VAL A 89 -20.03 -21.34 11.34
N SER A 90 -20.64 -20.16 11.26
CA SER A 90 -21.79 -19.92 10.39
C SER A 90 -21.38 -19.20 9.11
N ALA A 91 -22.16 -19.37 8.04
CA ALA A 91 -21.99 -18.61 6.80
C ALA A 91 -22.04 -17.09 7.05
N SER A 92 -22.90 -16.63 7.98
CA SER A 92 -22.95 -15.21 8.37
C SER A 92 -21.68 -14.76 9.10
N GLY A 93 -21.08 -15.61 9.93
CA GLY A 93 -19.80 -15.35 10.58
C GLY A 93 -18.63 -15.23 9.59
N VAL A 94 -18.60 -16.11 8.59
CA VAL A 94 -17.63 -16.07 7.48
C VAL A 94 -17.83 -14.79 6.65
N LYS A 95 -19.07 -14.46 6.29
CA LYS A 95 -19.42 -13.22 5.56
C LYS A 95 -19.00 -11.98 6.33
N GLY A 96 -19.31 -11.91 7.62
CA GLY A 96 -18.93 -10.78 8.47
C GLY A 96 -17.41 -10.62 8.57
N TYR A 97 -16.66 -11.73 8.68
CA TYR A 97 -15.20 -11.67 8.73
C TYR A 97 -14.60 -11.24 7.38
N LEU A 98 -15.07 -11.81 6.26
CA LEU A 98 -14.67 -11.41 4.91
C LEU A 98 -14.93 -9.93 4.67
N LEU A 99 -16.14 -9.45 4.96
CA LEU A 99 -16.49 -8.04 4.80
C LEU A 99 -15.62 -7.13 5.69
N GLY A 100 -15.31 -7.54 6.93
CA GLY A 100 -14.42 -6.79 7.81
C GLY A 100 -13.01 -6.65 7.22
N ILE A 101 -12.42 -7.75 6.76
CA ILE A 101 -11.08 -7.69 6.15
C ILE A 101 -11.09 -6.96 4.79
N THR A 102 -12.18 -7.01 4.03
CA THR A 102 -12.26 -6.32 2.72
C THR A 102 -12.69 -4.86 2.80
N MET A 103 -13.37 -4.41 3.87
CA MET A 103 -13.84 -3.02 3.97
C MET A 103 -12.97 -2.16 4.90
N GLU A 104 -12.43 -2.75 5.96
CA GLU A 104 -11.73 -2.01 7.02
C GLU A 104 -10.20 -2.09 6.91
N THR A 105 -9.67 -2.94 6.03
CA THR A 105 -8.22 -3.12 5.86
C THR A 105 -7.74 -2.78 4.43
N PRO A 106 -6.45 -2.51 4.22
CA PRO A 106 -5.89 -2.20 2.90
C PRO A 106 -6.14 -3.28 1.85
N PHE A 107 -6.45 -4.53 2.24
CA PHE A 107 -6.80 -5.63 1.35
C PHE A 107 -8.03 -5.33 0.48
N GLY A 108 -8.95 -4.50 0.97
CA GLY A 108 -10.11 -4.01 0.21
C GLY A 108 -9.79 -3.26 -1.08
N ARG A 109 -8.59 -2.66 -1.16
CA ARG A 109 -8.15 -1.84 -2.30
C ARG A 109 -7.62 -2.67 -3.47
N VAL A 110 -7.49 -3.99 -3.31
CA VAL A 110 -6.96 -4.93 -4.31
C VAL A 110 -8.08 -5.64 -5.09
N LEU A 111 -9.34 -5.44 -4.70
CA LEU A 111 -10.50 -6.08 -5.32
C LEU A 111 -10.86 -5.43 -6.67
N LYS A 112 -11.05 -6.26 -7.73
CA LYS A 112 -11.61 -5.82 -9.02
C LYS A 112 -13.13 -5.62 -8.92
N GLU A 113 -13.70 -4.81 -9.82
CA GLU A 113 -15.08 -4.29 -9.80
C GLU A 113 -16.20 -5.32 -9.56
N ASN A 114 -16.00 -6.60 -9.90
CA ASN A 114 -17.01 -7.66 -9.75
C ASN A 114 -17.30 -8.07 -8.29
N ALA A 115 -16.38 -7.84 -7.34
CA ALA A 115 -16.60 -8.14 -5.92
C ALA A 115 -17.50 -7.11 -5.20
N PHE A 116 -17.73 -5.94 -5.82
CA PHE A 116 -18.50 -4.84 -5.22
C PHE A 116 -20.00 -4.87 -5.54
N GLY A 117 -20.44 -5.69 -6.50
CA GLY A 117 -21.85 -5.81 -6.88
C GLY A 117 -22.73 -6.22 -5.70
N SER A 118 -22.30 -7.24 -4.94
CA SER A 118 -23.04 -7.81 -3.80
C SER A 118 -22.86 -7.05 -2.48
N ILE A 119 -21.78 -6.26 -2.34
CA ILE A 119 -21.52 -5.45 -1.13
C ILE A 119 -22.48 -4.24 -1.07
N LYS A 120 -22.75 -3.60 -2.21
CA LYS A 120 -23.63 -2.42 -2.30
C LYS A 120 -25.08 -2.69 -1.90
N ASP A 121 -25.54 -3.93 -2.04
CA ASP A 121 -26.93 -4.32 -1.77
C ASP A 121 -27.13 -4.92 -0.36
N SER A 122 -26.08 -5.10 0.44
CA SER A 122 -26.20 -5.74 1.75
C SER A 122 -26.46 -4.72 2.87
N SER A 123 -27.68 -4.69 3.39
CA SER A 123 -28.10 -3.88 4.54
C SER A 123 -27.42 -4.25 5.88
N GLY A 124 -26.57 -5.28 5.90
CA GLY A 124 -25.82 -5.75 7.07
C GLY A 124 -24.51 -5.00 7.38
N VAL A 125 -24.08 -4.09 6.50
CA VAL A 125 -22.78 -3.39 6.57
C VAL A 125 -22.61 -2.52 7.82
N MET A 126 -23.70 -2.07 8.45
CA MET A 126 -23.65 -1.17 9.62
C MET A 126 -23.45 -1.86 10.99
N LYS A 127 -23.39 -3.20 11.06
CA LYS A 127 -23.36 -3.94 12.35
C LYS A 127 -22.06 -4.69 12.67
N CYS A 128 -21.11 -4.79 11.74
CA CYS A 128 -19.85 -5.48 12.00
C CYS A 128 -18.81 -4.48 12.53
N LYS A 129 -18.65 -4.41 13.86
CA LYS A 129 -17.45 -3.82 14.47
C LYS A 129 -16.42 -4.92 14.66
N VAL A 130 -15.30 -4.86 13.96
CA VAL A 130 -14.13 -5.69 14.29
C VAL A 130 -13.41 -5.04 15.49
N PRO A 131 -13.17 -5.75 16.60
CA PRO A 131 -12.33 -5.24 17.68
C PRO A 131 -10.90 -5.07 17.14
N GLN A 132 -10.39 -3.84 17.16
CA GLN A 132 -9.07 -3.47 16.65
C GLN A 132 -7.88 -4.13 17.40
N ASN A 133 -8.14 -4.97 18.40
CA ASN A 133 -7.12 -5.51 19.30
C ASN A 133 -6.72 -6.97 19.04
N GLN A 134 -7.10 -7.60 17.91
CA GLN A 134 -6.84 -9.05 17.68
C GLN A 134 -5.75 -9.37 16.67
N CYS A 135 -4.98 -8.37 16.22
CA CYS A 135 -3.82 -8.57 15.36
C CYS A 135 -2.54 -8.13 16.06
N TYR A 136 -2.28 -8.66 17.27
CA TYR A 136 -0.95 -8.85 17.90
C TYR A 136 -1.18 -9.18 19.38
N GLU A 137 -1.00 -10.45 19.76
CA GLU A 137 -0.60 -10.80 21.13
C GLU A 137 0.69 -11.60 21.02
N GLY A 138 1.81 -10.86 20.99
CA GLY A 138 3.09 -11.43 21.35
C GLY A 138 3.02 -11.88 22.81
N THR A 139 3.38 -13.13 23.05
CA THR A 139 3.54 -13.77 24.37
C THR A 139 4.20 -12.82 25.37
N ARG A 140 3.46 -12.33 26.37
CA ARG A 140 4.02 -11.74 27.58
C ARG A 140 3.76 -12.68 28.77
N PRO A 141 4.70 -12.79 29.74
CA PRO A 141 4.55 -13.72 30.84
C PRO A 141 3.53 -13.21 31.88
N LEU A 142 2.79 -14.17 32.42
CA LEU A 142 1.87 -14.05 33.55
C LEU A 142 2.54 -13.39 34.77
N ARG A 143 1.90 -12.36 35.35
CA ARG A 143 1.89 -12.16 36.80
C ARG A 143 0.53 -11.63 37.27
N ASP A 144 -0.03 -12.39 38.20
CA ASP A 144 -1.27 -12.15 38.94
C ASP A 144 -1.20 -10.94 39.88
N SER A 145 -2.29 -10.19 39.96
CA SER A 145 -3.05 -9.82 41.18
C SER A 145 -3.97 -8.62 40.85
N GLN A 146 -5.29 -8.73 40.69
CA GLN A 146 -6.39 -9.06 41.63
C GLN A 146 -7.10 -7.81 42.21
N LYS A 147 -8.41 -7.71 41.88
CA LYS A 147 -9.54 -6.94 42.51
C LYS A 147 -9.55 -5.40 42.36
N SER A 148 -10.67 -4.69 42.27
CA SER A 148 -12.12 -4.98 42.12
C SER A 148 -12.87 -3.64 41.92
N LEU A 149 -13.99 -3.67 41.17
CA LEU A 149 -15.22 -2.86 41.26
C LEU A 149 -15.14 -1.38 41.71
N ASP A 150 -15.65 -0.46 40.87
CA ASP A 150 -16.96 0.15 41.14
C ASP A 150 -17.57 0.91 39.95
N ARG A 151 -18.85 1.25 40.12
CA ARG A 151 -19.94 1.37 39.16
C ARG A 151 -20.56 2.76 39.30
N GLU A 152 -20.85 3.47 38.20
CA GLU A 152 -21.91 4.51 38.10
C GLU A 152 -21.99 5.00 36.63
N LYS A 153 -23.04 4.79 35.82
CA LYS A 153 -24.45 5.24 35.77
C LYS A 153 -24.69 6.76 35.60
N THR A 154 -25.01 7.18 34.37
CA THR A 154 -26.08 8.14 33.95
C THR A 154 -26.06 8.21 32.41
N GLN A 155 -27.02 7.78 31.58
CA GLN A 155 -28.48 8.00 31.39
C GLN A 155 -28.87 9.36 30.76
N GLY A 156 -29.56 9.32 29.60
CA GLY A 156 -30.29 10.44 28.98
C GLY A 156 -30.35 10.38 27.43
N MET A 157 -31.16 9.50 26.81
CA MET A 157 -32.48 9.79 26.20
C MET A 157 -32.49 10.82 25.05
N TRP A 158 -32.78 10.35 23.83
CA TRP A 158 -33.39 11.12 22.74
C TRP A 158 -34.66 10.38 22.27
N PRO A 159 -35.80 11.06 22.06
CA PRO A 159 -37.08 10.40 21.81
C PRO A 159 -37.35 10.13 20.33
N SER A 160 -37.94 8.97 20.07
CA SER A 160 -38.71 8.64 18.86
C SER A 160 -40.01 9.43 18.81
N ALA A 161 -40.44 9.80 17.61
CA ALA A 161 -41.83 10.10 17.31
C ALA A 161 -42.23 9.38 16.02
N GLU A 162 -42.98 8.28 16.18
CA GLU A 162 -43.91 7.78 15.19
C GLU A 162 -45.24 8.51 15.40
N ASN A 163 -45.93 8.88 14.32
CA ASN A 163 -47.35 8.54 14.19
C ASN A 163 -47.87 8.75 12.76
N ALA A 164 -48.71 7.79 12.41
CA ALA A 164 -49.34 7.55 11.12
C ALA A 164 -50.53 8.48 10.83
N GLY A 165 -50.95 8.50 9.56
CA GLY A 165 -52.15 9.19 9.11
C GLY A 165 -52.52 8.83 7.68
N ASP A 166 -53.18 7.68 7.54
CA ASP A 166 -53.85 7.13 6.37
C ASP A 166 -55.08 7.97 5.95
N ARG A 167 -55.32 8.10 4.63
CA ARG A 167 -56.65 8.10 3.95
C ARG A 167 -56.52 8.54 2.48
N GLY A 168 -57.00 7.69 1.59
CA GLY A 168 -57.08 7.94 0.15
C GLY A 168 -58.37 8.59 -0.34
N ALA A 169 -58.48 8.58 -1.68
CA ALA A 169 -59.63 8.75 -2.57
C ALA A 169 -59.75 10.09 -3.34
N MET A 170 -59.46 9.96 -4.65
CA MET A 170 -60.33 10.29 -5.80
C MET A 170 -60.20 11.66 -6.51
N GLU A 171 -59.78 11.55 -7.78
CA GLU A 171 -60.10 12.29 -9.01
C GLU A 171 -60.12 13.84 -9.05
N ARG A 172 -59.34 14.39 -10.00
CA ARG A 172 -59.84 15.33 -11.03
C ARG A 172 -58.88 15.44 -12.23
N GLN A 173 -59.52 15.59 -13.38
CA GLN A 173 -59.04 15.70 -14.76
C GLN A 173 -58.13 16.89 -15.08
N ASP A 174 -57.41 16.71 -16.18
CA ASP A 174 -57.04 17.66 -17.25
C ASP A 174 -56.39 18.99 -16.87
N ASP A 175 -55.12 19.18 -17.29
CA ASP A 175 -54.87 19.97 -18.51
C ASP A 175 -53.41 19.97 -18.96
N LYS A 176 -53.28 19.94 -20.28
CA LYS A 176 -52.04 20.03 -21.07
C LYS A 176 -51.31 21.35 -20.84
N ALA A 177 -49.99 21.29 -20.68
CA ALA A 177 -49.10 22.35 -21.16
C ALA A 177 -47.79 21.75 -21.67
N ASN A 178 -47.62 21.84 -22.99
CA ASN A 178 -46.41 21.55 -23.72
C ASN A 178 -45.24 22.37 -23.17
N ALA A 179 -44.27 21.71 -22.55
CA ALA A 179 -42.90 22.23 -22.44
C ALA A 179 -42.02 21.34 -23.32
N VAL A 180 -41.70 21.91 -24.48
CA VAL A 180 -40.72 21.43 -25.46
C VAL A 180 -39.49 20.90 -24.71
N GLU A 181 -39.27 19.58 -24.82
CA GLU A 181 -37.98 18.99 -24.56
C GLU A 181 -36.99 19.58 -25.56
N VAL A 182 -36.32 20.66 -25.15
CA VAL A 182 -35.05 21.04 -25.75
C VAL A 182 -34.09 19.94 -25.30
N GLU A 183 -33.98 18.89 -26.12
CA GLU A 183 -32.83 18.00 -26.14
C GLU A 183 -31.58 18.87 -26.16
N LYS A 184 -30.99 19.08 -24.97
CA LYS A 184 -29.58 19.43 -24.86
C LYS A 184 -28.79 18.18 -25.24
N ASN A 185 -28.80 17.86 -26.53
CA ASN A 185 -27.71 17.18 -27.20
C ASN A 185 -26.51 18.14 -27.23
N GLY A 186 -26.02 18.50 -26.05
CA GLY A 186 -24.65 18.87 -25.88
C GLY A 186 -23.88 17.57 -26.02
N LEU A 187 -23.41 17.29 -27.24
CA LEU A 187 -22.20 16.50 -27.44
C LEU A 187 -21.18 17.06 -26.44
N THR A 188 -21.00 16.38 -25.31
CA THR A 188 -19.75 16.49 -24.58
C THR A 188 -18.72 15.94 -25.54
N GLU A 189 -18.07 16.81 -26.32
CA GLU A 189 -16.78 16.49 -26.91
C GLU A 189 -15.97 15.88 -25.76
N ASP A 190 -15.63 14.60 -25.87
CA ASP A 190 -14.74 13.96 -24.92
C ASP A 190 -13.46 14.77 -24.93
N ILE A 191 -13.28 15.59 -23.89
CA ILE A 191 -12.17 16.51 -23.80
C ILE A 191 -10.93 15.65 -23.60
N ASP A 192 -10.19 15.45 -24.69
CA ASP A 192 -8.96 14.67 -24.67
C ASP A 192 -7.92 15.36 -23.77
N ILE A 193 -7.61 14.71 -22.66
CA ILE A 193 -6.64 15.17 -21.68
C ILE A 193 -5.23 15.27 -22.26
N ASP A 194 -4.89 14.41 -23.23
CA ASP A 194 -3.58 14.42 -23.89
C ASP A 194 -3.41 15.75 -24.63
N SER A 195 -4.45 16.18 -25.34
CA SER A 195 -4.49 17.46 -26.05
C SER A 195 -4.40 18.67 -25.11
N ILE A 196 -4.99 18.60 -23.91
CA ILE A 196 -4.89 19.69 -22.91
C ILE A 196 -3.47 19.81 -22.36
N LEU A 197 -2.92 18.68 -21.93
CA LEU A 197 -1.57 18.59 -21.36
C LEU A 197 -0.49 18.78 -22.43
N LYS A 198 -0.84 18.57 -23.71
CA LYS A 198 0.06 18.52 -24.86
C LYS A 198 1.09 17.41 -24.73
N LEU A 199 0.70 16.23 -24.26
CA LEU A 199 1.58 15.07 -24.15
C LEU A 199 2.04 14.65 -25.55
N ARG A 200 3.27 15.01 -25.90
CA ARG A 200 3.89 14.73 -27.20
C ARG A 200 5.18 13.95 -27.02
N ASP A 201 5.59 13.23 -28.05
CA ASP A 201 6.79 12.37 -28.01
C ASP A 201 8.09 13.12 -27.70
N ASP A 202 8.16 14.42 -27.99
CA ASP A 202 9.28 15.32 -27.69
C ASP A 202 9.30 15.77 -26.21
N GLN A 203 8.20 15.61 -25.48
CA GLN A 203 8.09 15.93 -24.05
C GLN A 203 8.27 14.71 -23.14
N ILE A 204 8.33 13.50 -23.71
CA ILE A 204 8.65 12.29 -22.96
C ILE A 204 10.01 12.49 -22.29
N LEU A 205 10.09 12.19 -21.00
CA LEU A 205 11.32 12.16 -20.26
C LEU A 205 12.26 11.12 -20.90
N ARG A 206 13.34 11.60 -21.50
CA ARG A 206 14.40 10.76 -22.07
C ARG A 206 15.69 11.05 -21.33
N ILE A 207 16.35 9.98 -20.89
CA ILE A 207 17.66 10.06 -20.26
C ILE A 207 18.62 9.21 -21.10
N PRO A 208 19.71 9.79 -21.62
CA PRO A 208 20.70 9.04 -22.39
C PRO A 208 21.21 7.82 -21.62
N GLY A 209 21.23 6.66 -22.27
CA GLY A 209 21.66 5.39 -21.68
C GLY A 209 20.56 4.59 -20.99
N LEU A 210 19.36 5.15 -20.77
CA LEU A 210 18.22 4.44 -20.17
C LEU A 210 17.12 4.16 -21.20
N GLU A 211 16.59 2.94 -21.21
CA GLU A 211 15.39 2.61 -21.96
C GLU A 211 14.11 2.94 -21.17
N ARG A 212 12.94 2.91 -21.82
CA ARG A 212 11.66 3.20 -21.16
C ARG A 212 11.41 2.38 -19.88
N PRO A 213 11.66 1.05 -19.85
CA PRO A 213 11.53 0.28 -18.62
C PRO A 213 12.49 0.71 -17.51
N ASP A 214 13.70 1.14 -17.87
CA ASP A 214 14.72 1.58 -16.91
C ASP A 214 14.36 2.94 -16.31
N ILE A 215 13.71 3.81 -17.10
CA ILE A 215 13.14 5.07 -16.61
C ILE A 215 12.02 4.80 -15.61
N GLU A 216 11.14 3.84 -15.88
CA GLU A 216 10.09 3.44 -14.94
C GLU A 216 10.68 2.98 -13.59
N SER A 217 11.69 2.10 -13.62
CA SER A 217 12.43 1.67 -12.43
C SER A 217 13.12 2.82 -11.71
N THR A 218 13.77 3.72 -12.45
CA THR A 218 14.41 4.92 -11.90
C THR A 218 13.39 5.82 -11.19
N MET A 219 12.20 6.00 -11.77
CA MET A 219 11.12 6.79 -11.16
C MET A 219 10.57 6.15 -9.89
N LYS A 220 10.47 4.81 -9.84
CA LYS A 220 10.08 4.07 -8.63
C LYS A 220 11.10 4.27 -7.51
N ILE A 221 12.38 4.04 -7.81
CA ILE A 221 13.48 4.24 -6.85
C ILE A 221 13.50 5.69 -6.37
N LEU A 222 13.39 6.67 -7.29
CA LEU A 222 13.32 8.09 -6.93
C LEU A 222 12.17 8.39 -5.98
N GLY A 223 10.99 7.82 -6.21
CA GLY A 223 9.84 7.97 -5.31
C GLY A 223 10.15 7.55 -3.88
N VAL A 224 10.85 6.43 -3.73
CA VAL A 224 11.27 5.93 -2.41
C VAL A 224 12.33 6.85 -1.80
N LEU A 225 13.38 7.20 -2.54
CA LEU A 225 14.45 8.05 -2.02
C LEU A 225 13.95 9.44 -1.62
N VAL A 226 13.03 10.04 -2.39
CA VAL A 226 12.43 11.33 -2.05
C VAL A 226 11.49 11.21 -0.86
N GLY A 227 10.64 10.18 -0.84
CA GLY A 227 9.66 9.95 0.22
C GLY A 227 10.31 9.64 1.57
N PHE A 228 11.46 8.97 1.56
CA PHE A 228 12.21 8.58 2.76
C PHE A 228 13.59 9.25 2.81
N ARG A 229 13.72 10.47 2.26
CA ARG A 229 15.00 11.16 2.14
C ARG A 229 15.75 11.34 3.47
N SER A 230 15.02 11.57 4.56
CA SER A 230 15.61 11.69 5.91
C SER A 230 16.16 10.36 6.43
N PHE A 231 15.61 9.24 5.97
CA PHE A 231 16.08 7.91 6.34
C PHE A 231 17.40 7.57 5.64
N PHE A 232 17.54 7.98 4.37
CA PHE A 232 18.76 7.77 3.57
C PHE A 232 19.80 8.89 3.72
N ASP A 233 19.53 9.92 4.52
CA ASP A 233 20.36 11.12 4.66
C ASP A 233 20.70 11.77 3.30
N ILE A 234 19.65 11.90 2.47
CA ILE A 234 19.69 12.54 1.15
C ILE A 234 18.95 13.87 1.26
N GLU A 235 19.64 14.99 1.03
CA GLU A 235 19.01 16.31 1.11
C GLU A 235 18.06 16.56 -0.08
N ARG A 236 18.58 16.38 -1.29
CA ARG A 236 17.88 16.61 -2.56
C ARG A 236 18.39 15.62 -3.60
N ILE A 237 17.47 15.14 -4.41
CA ILE A 237 17.75 14.31 -5.58
C ILE A 237 16.67 14.53 -6.63
N ASP A 238 17.05 14.60 -7.90
CA ASP A 238 16.11 14.51 -9.01
C ASP A 238 16.36 13.31 -9.92
N VAL A 239 15.45 13.10 -10.88
CA VAL A 239 15.50 11.92 -11.76
C VAL A 239 16.76 11.88 -12.62
N LYS A 240 17.29 13.04 -13.03
CA LYS A 240 18.49 13.11 -13.86
C LYS A 240 19.73 12.82 -13.03
N GLU A 241 19.78 13.34 -11.80
CA GLU A 241 20.84 13.05 -10.85
C GLU A 241 20.88 11.54 -10.52
N LEU A 242 19.73 10.95 -10.14
CA LEU A 242 19.65 9.52 -9.87
C LEU A 242 20.06 8.69 -11.08
N ALA A 243 19.52 8.98 -12.26
CA ALA A 243 19.87 8.26 -13.48
C ALA A 243 21.37 8.40 -13.83
N GLY A 244 21.94 9.60 -13.66
CA GLY A 244 23.37 9.86 -13.84
C GLY A 244 24.23 8.96 -12.95
N VAL A 245 23.83 8.78 -11.68
CA VAL A 245 24.50 7.87 -10.75
C VAL A 245 24.39 6.41 -11.18
N ILE A 246 23.23 5.99 -11.71
CA ILE A 246 23.03 4.62 -12.18
C ILE A 246 23.92 4.30 -13.39
N ILE A 247 24.06 5.24 -14.33
CA ILE A 247 24.84 5.04 -15.56
C ILE A 247 26.34 5.31 -15.40
N ASP A 248 26.76 5.94 -14.30
CA ASP A 248 28.16 6.26 -14.01
C ASP A 248 28.99 4.97 -13.84
N PRO A 249 29.99 4.69 -14.71
CA PRO A 249 30.82 3.49 -14.61
C PRO A 249 31.49 3.29 -13.24
N LEU A 250 31.79 4.37 -12.51
CA LEU A 250 32.43 4.30 -11.19
C LEU A 250 31.47 3.84 -10.09
N TYR A 251 30.21 4.30 -10.17
CA TYR A 251 29.15 3.99 -9.20
C TYR A 251 29.56 4.34 -7.76
N GLU A 252 30.04 5.57 -7.58
CA GLU A 252 30.65 6.01 -6.32
C GLU A 252 30.00 7.24 -5.69
N SER A 253 28.94 7.77 -6.31
CA SER A 253 28.18 8.90 -5.78
C SER A 253 27.72 8.66 -4.34
N ASP A 254 27.82 9.71 -3.52
CA ASP A 254 27.39 9.72 -2.12
C ASP A 254 25.94 9.25 -1.97
N ILE A 255 25.06 9.60 -2.92
CA ILE A 255 23.66 9.17 -2.92
C ILE A 255 23.56 7.64 -2.93
N VAL A 256 24.29 6.97 -3.83
CA VAL A 256 24.25 5.51 -3.94
C VAL A 256 24.95 4.85 -2.77
N CYS A 257 26.06 5.44 -2.31
CA CYS A 257 26.81 4.99 -1.14
C CYS A 257 25.90 4.94 0.10
N LYS A 258 25.31 6.09 0.47
CA LYS A 258 24.41 6.20 1.61
C LYS A 258 23.19 5.31 1.48
N THR A 259 22.62 5.21 0.27
CA THR A 259 21.46 4.35 0.02
C THR A 259 21.79 2.88 0.29
N HIS A 260 22.88 2.36 -0.29
CA HIS A 260 23.28 0.97 -0.10
C HIS A 260 23.69 0.68 1.34
N GLU A 261 24.52 1.54 1.94
CA GLU A 261 24.96 1.40 3.34
C GLU A 261 23.75 1.30 4.27
N ARG A 262 22.79 2.22 4.14
CA ARG A 262 21.62 2.25 5.00
C ARG A 262 20.72 1.05 4.80
N LEU A 263 20.52 0.60 3.56
CA LEU A 263 19.72 -0.60 3.29
C LEU A 263 20.38 -1.84 3.87
N ILE A 264 21.68 -2.03 3.67
CA ILE A 264 22.41 -3.20 4.16
C ILE A 264 22.42 -3.23 5.68
N GLU A 265 22.69 -2.09 6.34
CA GLU A 265 22.66 -1.96 7.80
C GLU A 265 21.31 -2.42 8.36
N MET A 266 20.21 -1.94 7.78
CA MET A 266 18.86 -2.22 8.26
C MET A 266 18.42 -3.65 7.97
N LEU A 267 18.79 -4.20 6.82
CA LEU A 267 18.52 -5.59 6.48
C LEU A 267 19.32 -6.54 7.38
N LYS A 268 20.57 -6.21 7.72
CA LYS A 268 21.37 -6.98 8.70
C LYS A 268 20.75 -6.90 10.09
N ALA A 269 20.33 -5.71 10.54
CA ALA A 269 19.64 -5.56 11.82
C ALA A 269 18.33 -6.36 11.89
N GLU A 270 17.57 -6.42 10.79
CA GLU A 270 16.38 -7.29 10.72
C GLU A 270 16.77 -8.77 10.85
N ILE A 271 17.80 -9.23 10.12
CA ILE A 271 18.31 -10.61 10.22
C ILE A 271 18.72 -10.93 11.67
N ASP A 272 19.40 -10.02 12.35
CA ASP A 272 19.81 -10.20 13.75
C ASP A 272 18.60 -10.28 14.70
N ASN A 273 17.49 -9.60 14.36
CA ASN A 273 16.27 -9.57 15.16
C ASN A 273 15.39 -10.81 14.97
N ILE A 274 15.11 -11.20 13.71
CA ILE A 274 14.14 -12.26 13.39
C ILE A 274 14.79 -13.59 12.97
N GLY A 275 16.11 -13.59 12.75
CA GLY A 275 16.86 -14.73 12.22
C GLY A 275 16.82 -14.81 10.70
N MET A 276 17.91 -15.33 10.12
CA MET A 276 18.08 -15.45 8.67
C MET A 276 16.96 -16.26 8.00
N ASP A 277 16.54 -17.39 8.57
CA ASP A 277 15.53 -18.26 7.96
C ASP A 277 14.20 -17.53 7.73
N VAL A 278 13.74 -16.78 8.75
CA VAL A 278 12.49 -16.00 8.68
C VAL A 278 12.64 -14.82 7.71
N PHE A 279 13.78 -14.14 7.74
CA PHE A 279 14.10 -13.06 6.80
C PHE A 279 14.03 -13.55 5.35
N ILE A 280 14.59 -14.73 5.06
CA ILE A 280 14.56 -15.34 3.74
C ILE A 280 13.15 -15.73 3.33
N GLU A 281 12.35 -16.32 4.23
CA GLU A 281 10.95 -16.65 3.93
C GLU A 281 10.16 -15.39 3.51
N ASN A 282 10.34 -14.27 4.23
CA ASN A 282 9.71 -13.00 3.92
C ASN A 282 10.22 -12.38 2.60
N SER A 283 11.52 -12.51 2.32
CA SER A 283 12.18 -11.92 1.16
C SER A 283 12.11 -12.78 -0.10
N LYS A 284 11.70 -14.05 0.01
CA LYS A 284 11.69 -15.02 -1.09
C LYS A 284 10.94 -14.54 -2.34
N PRO A 285 9.76 -13.88 -2.23
CA PRO A 285 9.08 -13.34 -3.40
C PRO A 285 9.92 -12.28 -4.14
N CYS A 286 10.63 -11.43 -3.40
CA CYS A 286 11.49 -10.39 -3.98
C CYS A 286 12.70 -11.00 -4.70
N ILE A 287 13.31 -12.02 -4.09
CA ILE A 287 14.47 -12.74 -4.66
C ILE A 287 14.07 -13.49 -5.94
N ALA A 288 12.89 -14.14 -5.93
CA ALA A 288 12.37 -14.85 -7.10
C ALA A 288 12.11 -13.91 -8.29
N LEU A 289 11.53 -12.73 -8.04
CA LEU A 289 11.30 -11.72 -9.09
C LEU A 289 12.60 -11.25 -9.75
N VAL A 290 13.69 -11.13 -8.99
CA VAL A 290 15.01 -10.76 -9.54
C VAL A 290 15.56 -11.87 -10.40
N PHE A 291 15.47 -13.11 -9.93
CA PHE A 291 15.90 -14.28 -10.70
C PHE A 291 15.19 -14.35 -12.06
N GLU A 292 13.87 -14.16 -12.07
CA GLU A 292 13.11 -14.09 -13.33
C GLU A 292 13.56 -12.92 -14.22
N CYS A 293 13.77 -11.73 -13.65
CA CYS A 293 14.18 -10.55 -14.40
C CYS A 293 15.57 -10.67 -15.05
N VAL A 294 16.51 -11.37 -14.40
CA VAL A 294 17.91 -11.42 -14.86
C VAL A 294 18.22 -12.73 -15.58
N CYS A 295 17.72 -13.88 -15.12
CA CYS A 295 18.02 -15.17 -15.75
C CYS A 295 17.22 -15.41 -17.05
N SER A 296 15.98 -14.92 -17.17
CA SER A 296 15.22 -15.05 -18.42
C SER A 296 15.83 -14.31 -19.62
N SER A 297 16.76 -13.38 -19.36
CA SER A 297 17.49 -12.64 -20.39
C SER A 297 18.67 -13.43 -20.97
N LYS A 298 19.21 -14.40 -20.23
CA LYS A 298 20.41 -15.17 -20.61
C LYS A 298 20.11 -16.37 -21.51
N ASP A 299 18.91 -16.95 -21.42
CA ASP A 299 18.49 -18.08 -22.27
C ASP A 299 18.32 -17.72 -23.77
N LYS A 300 18.54 -16.45 -24.16
CA LYS A 300 18.47 -15.99 -25.56
C LYS A 300 19.82 -15.66 -26.20
N LYS A 301 20.93 -15.73 -25.46
CA LYS A 301 22.27 -15.44 -25.98
C LYS A 301 23.29 -16.44 -25.44
N GLN A 302 23.07 -17.71 -25.75
CA GLN A 302 24.08 -18.74 -25.58
C GLN A 302 24.76 -18.94 -26.93
N ASP A 303 25.65 -18.01 -27.31
CA ASP A 303 26.67 -18.29 -28.33
C ASP A 303 27.89 -17.35 -28.32
N ASP A 304 27.90 -16.24 -27.58
CA ASP A 304 29.12 -15.42 -27.40
C ASP A 304 29.31 -15.05 -25.93
N LEU A 305 29.76 -16.01 -25.11
CA LEU A 305 30.32 -15.70 -23.79
C LEU A 305 31.84 -15.53 -23.96
N GLU A 306 32.25 -14.35 -24.44
CA GLU A 306 33.59 -13.86 -24.12
C GLU A 306 33.72 -13.85 -22.59
N SER A 307 34.84 -14.42 -22.14
CA SER A 307 35.24 -14.50 -20.74
C SER A 307 34.94 -13.18 -20.02
N ILE A 308 34.06 -13.23 -19.02
CA ILE A 308 33.94 -12.19 -18.01
C ILE A 308 35.32 -12.12 -17.35
N GLU A 309 36.13 -11.13 -17.74
CA GLU A 309 37.41 -10.86 -17.08
C GLU A 309 37.15 -10.73 -15.58
N GLU A 310 37.86 -11.54 -14.80
CA GLU A 310 37.84 -11.41 -13.35
C GLU A 310 38.18 -9.97 -12.97
N PRO A 311 37.44 -9.35 -12.02
CA PRO A 311 37.73 -7.99 -11.61
C PRO A 311 39.17 -7.92 -11.09
N ARG A 312 40.03 -7.17 -11.78
CA ARG A 312 41.35 -6.82 -11.25
C ARG A 312 41.13 -6.13 -9.91
N GLN A 313 41.84 -6.60 -8.88
CA GLN A 313 41.85 -6.01 -7.54
C GLN A 313 42.34 -4.56 -7.62
N VAL A 314 41.40 -3.64 -7.80
CA VAL A 314 41.64 -2.21 -7.58
C VAL A 314 41.52 -1.94 -6.09
N LEU A 315 42.57 -1.30 -5.57
CA LEU A 315 42.74 -0.75 -4.24
C LEU A 315 41.45 -0.15 -3.66
N GLU A 316 41.24 -0.44 -2.37
CA GLU A 316 40.22 0.16 -1.51
C GLU A 316 38.77 0.00 -2.01
N LYS A 317 38.27 -1.25 -1.98
CA LYS A 317 36.82 -1.47 -1.99
C LYS A 317 36.20 -0.64 -0.86
N LYS A 318 35.41 0.40 -1.19
CA LYS A 318 34.54 1.07 -0.21
C LYS A 318 33.78 -0.01 0.57
N GLN A 319 33.80 0.09 1.89
CA GLN A 319 33.31 -0.95 2.82
C GLN A 319 31.93 -1.49 2.42
N TRP A 320 31.03 -0.63 1.97
CA TRP A 320 29.68 -1.00 1.55
C TRP A 320 29.60 -1.94 0.35
N LYS A 321 30.51 -1.87 -0.63
CA LYS A 321 30.49 -2.78 -1.80
C LYS A 321 30.81 -4.21 -1.37
N ALA A 322 31.78 -4.37 -0.46
CA ALA A 322 32.13 -5.66 0.12
C ALA A 322 31.02 -6.19 1.03
N ASP A 323 30.39 -5.31 1.82
CA ASP A 323 29.25 -5.67 2.64
C ASP A 323 28.03 -6.10 1.82
N LEU A 324 27.78 -5.43 0.68
CA LEU A 324 26.71 -5.78 -0.25
C LEU A 324 26.99 -7.14 -0.91
N GLU A 325 28.21 -7.35 -1.40
CA GLU A 325 28.65 -8.61 -1.99
C GLU A 325 28.45 -9.78 -1.02
N LYS A 326 28.88 -9.61 0.24
CA LYS A 326 28.69 -10.60 1.30
C LYS A 326 27.21 -10.86 1.58
N PHE A 327 26.43 -9.79 1.75
CA PHE A 327 24.99 -9.89 2.03
C PHE A 327 24.25 -10.65 0.93
N ILE A 328 24.44 -10.28 -0.34
CA ILE A 328 23.78 -10.94 -1.47
C ILE A 328 24.19 -12.42 -1.56
N LYS A 329 25.46 -12.75 -1.32
CA LYS A 329 25.95 -14.14 -1.32
C LYS A 329 25.28 -14.97 -0.22
N GLU A 330 25.18 -14.44 0.99
CA GLU A 330 24.51 -15.11 2.11
C GLU A 330 23.03 -15.31 1.84
N THR A 331 22.32 -14.25 1.41
CA THR A 331 20.89 -14.32 1.06
C THR A 331 20.63 -15.32 -0.06
N SER A 332 21.47 -15.31 -1.10
CA SER A 332 21.36 -16.22 -2.25
C SER A 332 21.54 -17.68 -1.85
N SER A 333 22.57 -17.98 -1.04
CA SER A 333 22.84 -19.33 -0.56
C SER A 333 21.69 -19.87 0.29
N GLN A 334 21.12 -19.05 1.17
CA GLN A 334 20.04 -19.47 2.07
C GLN A 334 18.69 -19.59 1.36
N ALA A 335 18.42 -18.70 0.38
CA ALA A 335 17.21 -18.78 -0.43
C ALA A 335 17.21 -19.97 -1.41
N GLY A 336 18.37 -20.54 -1.72
CA GLY A 336 18.53 -21.55 -2.76
C GLY A 336 18.31 -21.00 -4.18
N ILE A 337 18.49 -19.69 -4.36
CA ILE A 337 18.32 -18.99 -5.65
C ILE A 337 19.58 -18.17 -5.92
N ASP A 338 20.30 -18.46 -7.00
CA ASP A 338 21.52 -17.74 -7.34
C ASP A 338 21.23 -16.35 -7.92
N ILE A 339 21.42 -15.32 -7.10
CA ILE A 339 21.34 -13.91 -7.47
C ILE A 339 22.71 -13.21 -7.44
N SER A 340 23.79 -13.94 -7.17
CA SER A 340 25.13 -13.35 -7.00
C SER A 340 25.65 -12.66 -8.28
N HIS A 341 25.17 -13.10 -9.44
CA HIS A 341 25.51 -12.56 -10.75
C HIS A 341 25.13 -11.09 -10.97
N ILE A 342 24.27 -10.50 -10.12
CA ILE A 342 23.94 -9.06 -10.20
C ILE A 342 25.02 -8.18 -9.56
N VAL A 343 25.79 -8.71 -8.61
CA VAL A 343 26.78 -7.93 -7.84
C VAL A 343 27.88 -7.31 -8.71
N PRO A 344 28.45 -7.99 -9.73
CA PRO A 344 29.50 -7.42 -10.56
C PRO A 344 29.19 -6.06 -11.21
N CYS A 345 27.90 -5.68 -11.32
CA CYS A 345 27.51 -4.42 -11.93
C CYS A 345 27.91 -3.17 -11.11
N ILE A 346 28.14 -3.28 -9.79
CA ILE A 346 28.43 -2.13 -8.91
C ILE A 346 29.92 -1.77 -8.80
N PHE A 347 30.80 -2.62 -9.31
CA PHE A 347 32.24 -2.36 -9.28
C PHE A 347 32.63 -1.41 -10.41
N ALA A 348 33.64 -0.60 -10.15
CA ALA A 348 34.13 0.41 -11.09
C ALA A 348 34.60 -0.23 -12.40
N LYS A 349 34.35 0.45 -13.52
CA LYS A 349 34.78 0.00 -14.85
C LYS A 349 35.41 1.15 -15.63
N ASP A 350 36.43 0.81 -16.43
CA ASP A 350 37.11 1.75 -17.32
C ASP A 350 36.36 1.98 -18.66
N ARG A 351 35.15 1.42 -18.79
CA ARG A 351 34.34 1.50 -20.00
C ARG A 351 32.90 1.93 -19.69
N PRO A 352 32.19 2.50 -20.69
CA PRO A 352 30.75 2.69 -20.60
C PRO A 352 30.04 1.37 -20.27
N LEU A 353 28.98 1.48 -19.48
CA LEU A 353 28.16 0.35 -19.10
C LEU A 353 27.27 -0.09 -20.26
N SER A 354 27.13 -1.40 -20.41
CA SER A 354 26.12 -2.01 -21.25
C SER A 354 24.72 -1.82 -20.64
N LYS A 355 23.70 -1.98 -21.47
CA LYS A 355 22.29 -1.92 -21.04
C LYS A 355 21.97 -2.95 -19.96
N GLU A 356 22.53 -4.15 -20.07
CA GLU A 356 22.34 -5.21 -19.08
C GLU A 356 22.94 -4.82 -17.73
N GLU A 357 24.15 -4.24 -17.71
CA GLU A 357 24.80 -3.77 -16.48
C GLU A 357 24.02 -2.64 -15.80
N ILE A 358 23.50 -1.68 -16.56
CA ILE A 358 22.63 -0.61 -16.07
C ILE A 358 21.36 -1.21 -15.45
N ARG A 359 20.73 -2.16 -16.16
CA ARG A 359 19.53 -2.85 -15.67
C ARG A 359 19.82 -3.66 -14.40
N SER A 360 20.94 -4.36 -14.32
CA SER A 360 21.34 -5.09 -13.11
C SER A 360 21.50 -4.16 -11.90
N ARG A 361 22.02 -2.94 -12.08
CA ARG A 361 22.10 -1.94 -11.00
C ARG A 361 20.72 -1.52 -10.49
N LEU A 362 19.79 -1.27 -11.41
CA LEU A 362 18.41 -0.92 -11.06
C LEU A 362 17.72 -2.08 -10.33
N VAL A 363 17.85 -3.30 -10.86
CA VAL A 363 17.28 -4.52 -10.26
C VAL A 363 17.86 -4.79 -8.86
N LEU A 364 19.17 -4.57 -8.67
CA LEU A 364 19.80 -4.71 -7.35
C LEU A 364 19.26 -3.69 -6.34
N LEU A 365 19.10 -2.42 -6.74
CA LEU A 365 18.50 -1.42 -5.86
C LEU A 365 17.03 -1.75 -5.55
N GLU A 366 16.24 -2.15 -6.56
CA GLU A 366 14.86 -2.58 -6.35
C GLU A 366 14.77 -3.79 -5.42
N LEU A 367 15.67 -4.76 -5.54
CA LEU A 367 15.75 -5.90 -4.65
C LEU A 367 15.94 -5.48 -3.20
N LEU A 368 16.95 -4.65 -2.93
CA LEU A 368 17.25 -4.18 -1.57
C LEU A 368 16.09 -3.37 -0.99
N LEU A 369 15.48 -2.49 -1.78
CA LEU A 369 14.31 -1.73 -1.35
C LEU A 369 13.10 -2.63 -1.07
N ASN A 370 12.85 -3.61 -1.94
CA ASN A 370 11.73 -4.54 -1.75
C ASN A 370 11.93 -5.42 -0.51
N MET A 371 13.14 -5.93 -0.26
CA MET A 371 13.46 -6.64 0.98
C MET A 371 13.28 -5.73 2.18
N PHE A 372 13.74 -4.48 2.10
CA PHE A 372 13.56 -3.49 3.17
C PHE A 372 12.07 -3.26 3.48
N PHE A 373 11.20 -3.27 2.47
CA PHE A 373 9.76 -3.13 2.67
C PHE A 373 9.11 -4.31 3.40
N THR A 374 9.78 -5.46 3.44
CA THR A 374 9.31 -6.61 4.22
C THR A 374 9.70 -6.54 5.71
N THR A 375 10.53 -5.56 6.10
CA THR A 375 11.08 -5.47 7.46
C THR A 375 10.10 -4.82 8.45
N GLU A 376 10.21 -5.18 9.74
CA GLU A 376 9.46 -4.52 10.81
C GLU A 376 9.80 -3.01 10.96
N PRO A 377 11.07 -2.58 10.96
CA PRO A 377 11.44 -1.17 11.02
C PRO A 377 10.78 -0.32 9.93
N PHE A 378 10.67 -0.83 8.70
CA PHE A 378 9.98 -0.10 7.64
C PHE A 378 8.49 0.07 7.95
N ARG A 379 7.82 -0.98 8.44
CA ARG A 379 6.39 -0.91 8.82
C ARG A 379 6.15 0.11 9.91
N GLU A 380 7.05 0.20 10.89
CA GLU A 380 6.98 1.21 11.95
C GLU A 380 7.12 2.63 11.40
N VAL A 381 8.14 2.88 10.57
CA VAL A 381 8.35 4.18 9.92
C VAL A 381 7.14 4.58 9.08
N VAL A 382 6.59 3.67 8.28
CA VAL A 382 5.38 3.95 7.48
C VAL A 382 4.19 4.25 8.39
N SER A 383 4.01 3.52 9.47
CA SER A 383 2.92 3.74 10.43
C SER A 383 3.02 5.13 11.07
N GLU A 384 4.21 5.54 11.50
CA GLU A 384 4.47 6.89 12.03
C GLU A 384 4.14 7.98 10.99
N LYS A 385 4.59 7.81 9.73
CA LYS A 385 4.28 8.76 8.65
C LYS A 385 2.80 8.80 8.30
N MET A 386 2.09 7.66 8.41
CA MET A 386 0.63 7.62 8.24
C MET A 386 -0.10 8.38 9.34
N GLU A 387 0.30 8.24 10.61
CA GLU A 387 -0.28 9.03 11.70
C GLU A 387 0.02 10.52 11.55
N THR A 388 1.26 10.87 11.18
CA THR A 388 1.64 12.25 10.83
C THR A 388 0.75 12.80 9.70
N SER A 389 0.48 11.99 8.67
CA SER A 389 -0.41 12.36 7.55
C SER A 389 -1.84 12.63 8.03
N LYS A 390 -2.39 11.78 8.90
CA LYS A 390 -3.75 11.94 9.43
C LYS A 390 -3.86 13.23 10.25
N GLU A 391 -2.86 13.51 11.07
CA GLU A 391 -2.83 14.71 11.91
C GLU A 391 -2.72 15.98 11.06
N LEU A 392 -1.83 16.01 10.07
CA LEU A 392 -1.73 17.15 9.16
C LEU A 392 -3.02 17.35 8.34
N GLU A 393 -3.66 16.28 7.86
CA GLU A 393 -4.95 16.36 7.15
C GLU A 393 -6.09 16.83 8.07
N ARG A 394 -6.05 16.49 9.37
CA ARG A 394 -6.97 17.03 10.37
C ARG A 394 -6.73 18.53 10.55
N ARG A 395 -5.47 18.94 10.73
CA ARG A 395 -5.08 20.34 10.89
C ARG A 395 -5.47 21.18 9.66
N LYS A 396 -5.22 20.67 8.45
CA LYS A 396 -5.65 21.28 7.19
C LYS A 396 -7.17 21.53 7.17
N ARG A 397 -7.98 20.54 7.56
CA ARG A 397 -9.44 20.69 7.63
C ARG A 397 -9.87 21.72 8.66
N GLU A 398 -9.24 21.76 9.83
CA GLU A 398 -9.49 22.77 10.87
C GLU A 398 -9.18 24.19 10.38
N LEU A 399 -8.01 24.40 9.76
CA LEU A 399 -7.59 25.69 9.21
C LEU A 399 -8.51 26.16 8.07
N GLN A 400 -8.90 25.25 7.17
CA GLN A 400 -9.89 25.54 6.12
C GLN A 400 -11.26 25.92 6.69
N ALA A 401 -11.71 25.25 7.76
CA ALA A 401 -12.95 25.60 8.43
C ALA A 401 -12.89 26.99 9.08
N ARG A 402 -11.76 27.35 9.71
CA ARG A 402 -11.52 28.69 10.27
C ARG A 402 -11.58 29.79 9.20
N LEU A 403 -10.98 29.56 8.02
CA LEU A 403 -11.01 30.52 6.90
C LEU A 403 -12.39 30.69 6.26
N ARG A 404 -13.26 29.68 6.36
CA ARG A 404 -14.63 29.68 5.82
C ARG A 404 -15.67 30.26 6.76
N LYS A 405 -15.40 30.34 8.07
CA LYS A 405 -16.32 30.98 9.02
C LYS A 405 -16.50 32.46 8.63
N PRO A 406 -17.72 32.91 8.31
CA PRO A 406 -17.96 34.32 8.06
C PRO A 406 -17.60 35.11 9.31
N ILE A 407 -16.86 36.20 9.15
CA ILE A 407 -16.69 37.19 10.21
C ILE A 407 -18.08 37.79 10.41
N LEU A 408 -18.79 37.35 11.44
CA LEU A 408 -20.02 38.00 11.87
C LEU A 408 -19.61 39.39 12.33
N ALA A 409 -19.91 40.38 11.49
CA ALA A 409 -19.66 41.78 11.74
C ALA A 409 -20.34 42.19 13.05
N LEU A 410 -19.52 42.46 14.06
CA LEU A 410 -19.83 43.37 15.15
C LEU A 410 -18.67 44.35 15.23
N ASP A 411 -19.04 45.62 15.16
CA ASP A 411 -18.24 46.75 14.73
C ASP A 411 -16.92 46.97 15.48
N SER A 412 -15.93 47.47 14.73
CA SER A 412 -14.77 48.31 15.16
C SER A 412 -13.33 47.75 15.24
N GLU A 413 -13.00 46.55 14.71
CA GLU A 413 -11.59 46.07 14.67
C GLU A 413 -11.12 45.50 13.32
N ALA A 414 -11.45 46.16 12.20
CA ALA A 414 -11.17 45.63 10.84
C ALA A 414 -9.67 45.41 10.50
N SER A 415 -8.73 46.05 11.20
CA SER A 415 -7.28 45.88 10.96
C SER A 415 -6.64 44.74 11.74
N LEU A 416 -7.14 44.42 12.95
CA LEU A 416 -6.63 43.30 13.77
C LEU A 416 -7.04 41.92 13.23
N ASP A 417 -8.11 41.87 12.44
CA ASP A 417 -8.68 40.63 11.91
C ASP A 417 -8.07 40.21 10.55
N THR A 418 -7.46 41.14 9.82
CA THR A 418 -6.75 40.85 8.57
C THR A 418 -5.44 40.10 8.82
N ASP A 419 -4.71 40.49 9.87
CA ASP A 419 -3.45 39.86 10.27
C ASP A 419 -3.67 38.42 10.72
N LYS A 420 -4.68 38.16 11.58
CA LYS A 420 -5.05 36.80 12.02
C LYS A 420 -5.45 35.89 10.86
N ARG A 421 -6.21 36.42 9.89
CA ARG A 421 -6.61 35.65 8.70
C ARG A 421 -5.43 35.34 7.79
N SER A 422 -4.48 36.26 7.68
CA SER A 422 -3.23 36.06 6.93
C SER A 422 -2.35 34.98 7.58
N GLU A 423 -2.28 34.97 8.91
CA GLU A 423 -1.53 33.98 9.69
C GLU A 423 -2.13 32.58 9.53
N VAL A 424 -3.46 32.43 9.64
CA VAL A 424 -4.14 31.15 9.39
C VAL A 424 -3.93 30.66 7.94
N LYS A 425 -3.90 31.59 6.97
CA LYS A 425 -3.63 31.24 5.56
C LYS A 425 -2.18 30.76 5.39
N LYS A 426 -1.21 31.41 6.03
CA LYS A 426 0.19 30.99 6.02
C LYS A 426 0.33 29.60 6.67
N GLU A 427 -0.26 29.39 7.83
CA GLU A 427 -0.24 28.09 8.52
C GLU A 427 -0.87 26.98 7.68
N LEU A 428 -1.94 27.30 6.93
CA LEU A 428 -2.57 26.35 6.00
C LEU A 428 -1.62 25.96 4.87
N ILE A 429 -0.93 26.93 4.28
CA ILE A 429 0.07 26.70 3.22
C ILE A 429 1.21 25.83 3.76
N ASP A 430 1.76 26.17 4.93
CA ASP A 430 2.84 25.41 5.59
C ASP A 430 2.39 23.97 5.91
N THR A 431 1.16 23.79 6.38
CA THR A 431 0.57 22.47 6.66
C THR A 431 0.44 21.65 5.38
N MET A 432 -0.08 22.27 4.31
CA MET A 432 -0.23 21.60 3.02
C MET A 432 1.13 21.24 2.40
N GLU A 433 2.13 22.11 2.53
CA GLU A 433 3.49 21.81 2.08
C GLU A 433 4.06 20.59 2.82
N LYS A 434 3.89 20.50 4.14
CA LYS A 434 4.29 19.33 4.92
C LYS A 434 3.57 18.06 4.45
N ILE A 435 2.27 18.13 4.16
CA ILE A 435 1.49 17.01 3.60
C ILE A 435 2.09 16.54 2.28
N PHE A 436 2.44 17.46 1.38
CA PHE A 436 3.04 17.13 0.09
C PHE A 436 4.45 16.57 0.16
N GLN A 437 5.16 16.79 1.27
CA GLN A 437 6.48 16.20 1.51
C GLN A 437 6.40 14.80 2.14
N LEU A 438 5.22 14.34 2.55
CA LEU A 438 5.07 13.00 3.12
C LEU A 438 5.16 11.89 2.05
N PRO A 439 5.82 10.76 2.35
CA PRO A 439 5.90 9.61 1.44
C PRO A 439 4.53 9.04 1.05
N THR A 440 3.50 9.24 1.88
CA THR A 440 2.12 8.80 1.60
C THR A 440 1.43 9.56 0.48
N ASN A 441 1.95 10.73 0.09
CA ASN A 441 1.32 11.65 -0.88
C ASN A 441 2.12 11.82 -2.19
N ILE A 442 2.95 10.82 -2.54
CA ILE A 442 3.65 10.80 -3.84
C ILE A 442 2.66 10.77 -5.00
N ARG A 443 1.55 10.01 -4.90
CA ARG A 443 0.51 9.99 -5.92
C ARG A 443 -0.53 11.07 -5.62
N ILE A 444 -0.65 12.07 -6.50
CA ILE A 444 -1.68 13.11 -6.41
C ILE A 444 -3.04 12.53 -6.83
N GLY A 445 -3.05 11.71 -7.89
CA GLY A 445 -4.27 11.09 -8.39
C GLY A 445 -4.14 10.58 -9.81
N GLU A 446 -5.27 10.26 -10.43
CA GLU A 446 -5.35 9.78 -11.80
C GLU A 446 -6.56 10.40 -12.50
N ILE A 447 -6.38 10.80 -13.76
CA ILE A 447 -7.42 11.34 -14.63
C ILE A 447 -7.25 10.66 -16.00
N ASP A 448 -8.27 9.96 -16.47
CA ASP A 448 -8.31 9.27 -17.77
C ASP A 448 -7.06 8.45 -18.09
N GLY A 449 -6.62 7.61 -17.15
CA GLY A 449 -5.45 6.75 -17.31
C GLY A 449 -4.10 7.44 -17.14
N ILE A 450 -4.09 8.76 -16.88
CA ILE A 450 -2.87 9.53 -16.60
C ILE A 450 -2.72 9.71 -15.10
N ARG A 451 -1.64 9.15 -14.55
CA ARG A 451 -1.30 9.24 -13.13
C ARG A 451 -0.42 10.47 -12.88
N PHE A 452 -0.77 11.29 -11.90
CA PHE A 452 0.02 12.44 -11.49
C PHE A 452 0.82 12.13 -10.23
N LEU A 453 2.13 12.34 -10.30
CA LEU A 453 3.08 12.04 -9.24
C LEU A 453 3.79 13.32 -8.79
N ASN A 454 3.87 13.56 -7.49
CA ASN A 454 4.67 14.60 -6.88
C ASN A 454 6.00 13.99 -6.42
N LEU A 455 7.09 14.39 -7.08
CA LEU A 455 8.44 13.94 -6.76
C LEU A 455 9.36 15.16 -6.65
N ASN A 456 9.82 15.43 -5.42
CA ASN A 456 10.75 16.52 -5.11
C ASN A 456 10.31 17.88 -5.68
N ARG A 457 9.09 18.32 -5.32
CA ARG A 457 8.49 19.59 -5.77
C ARG A 457 8.25 19.69 -7.29
N LYS A 458 8.29 18.57 -8.01
CA LYS A 458 7.96 18.47 -9.45
C LYS A 458 6.78 17.54 -9.65
N ILE A 459 5.87 17.89 -10.57
CA ILE A 459 4.76 17.02 -10.97
C ILE A 459 5.14 16.28 -12.25
N TYR A 460 5.05 14.96 -12.20
CA TYR A 460 5.18 14.08 -13.37
C TYR A 460 3.81 13.52 -13.74
N ALA A 461 3.47 13.55 -15.01
CA ALA A 461 2.38 12.77 -15.57
C ALA A 461 2.95 11.43 -16.07
N ALA A 462 2.37 10.33 -15.64
CA ALA A 462 2.73 8.97 -16.05
C ALA A 462 1.55 8.37 -16.81
N LYS A 463 1.77 8.10 -18.10
CA LYS A 463 0.79 7.48 -18.98
C LYS A 463 1.41 6.21 -19.53
N GLU A 464 0.76 5.07 -19.29
CA GLU A 464 1.32 3.75 -19.59
C GLU A 464 2.70 3.58 -18.93
N ARG A 465 3.79 3.66 -19.70
CA ARG A 465 5.20 3.60 -19.25
C ARG A 465 5.99 4.87 -19.54
N ASP A 466 5.36 5.89 -20.11
CA ASP A 466 6.01 7.15 -20.43
C ASP A 466 5.77 8.18 -19.32
N TYR A 467 6.81 8.95 -19.02
CA TYR A 467 6.80 9.97 -17.99
C TYR A 467 7.02 11.34 -18.62
N TYR A 468 6.26 12.32 -18.14
CA TYR A 468 6.29 13.68 -18.66
C TYR A 468 6.43 14.65 -17.49
N LEU A 469 7.41 15.54 -17.54
CA LEU A 469 7.52 16.61 -16.54
C LEU A 469 6.50 17.70 -16.86
N MET A 470 5.56 17.94 -15.94
CA MET A 470 4.48 18.89 -16.16
C MET A 470 4.93 20.32 -15.86
N SER A 471 4.82 21.19 -16.87
CA SER A 471 4.96 22.63 -16.66
C SER A 471 3.75 23.21 -15.95
N ARG A 472 3.95 24.30 -15.21
CA ARG A 472 2.86 25.03 -14.55
C ARG A 472 1.75 25.41 -15.52
N ASP A 473 2.11 25.86 -16.72
CA ASP A 473 1.12 26.23 -17.75
C ASP A 473 0.30 25.05 -18.23
N ALA A 474 0.89 23.84 -18.33
CA ALA A 474 0.16 22.64 -18.69
C ALA A 474 -0.86 22.26 -17.61
N LEU A 475 -0.45 22.32 -16.33
CA LEU A 475 -1.33 22.04 -15.19
C LEU A 475 -2.44 23.07 -15.05
N LEU A 476 -2.16 24.38 -15.25
CA LEU A 476 -3.19 25.41 -15.25
C LEU A 476 -4.20 25.23 -16.39
N ARG A 477 -3.74 24.81 -17.59
CA ARG A 477 -4.65 24.46 -18.69
C ARG A 477 -5.52 23.26 -18.33
N LEU A 478 -4.96 22.25 -17.68
CA LEU A 478 -5.71 21.09 -17.19
C LEU A 478 -6.83 21.53 -16.25
N CYS A 479 -6.50 22.28 -15.18
CA CYS A 479 -7.49 22.72 -14.20
C CYS A 479 -8.59 23.63 -14.79
N LYS A 480 -8.26 24.44 -15.82
CA LYS A 480 -9.24 25.33 -16.47
C LYS A 480 -10.12 24.63 -17.49
N LYS A 481 -9.59 23.69 -18.27
CA LYS A 481 -10.28 23.10 -19.42
C LYS A 481 -10.94 21.76 -19.10
N TYR A 482 -10.37 20.99 -18.18
CA TYR A 482 -10.90 19.69 -17.83
C TYR A 482 -12.02 19.84 -16.79
N ASN A 483 -13.26 19.52 -17.17
CA ASN A 483 -14.41 19.60 -16.28
C ASN A 483 -15.12 18.25 -16.24
N ASP A 484 -14.86 17.47 -15.21
CA ASP A 484 -15.45 16.15 -15.04
C ASP A 484 -16.54 16.18 -13.95
N ARG A 485 -17.58 15.34 -14.11
CA ARG A 485 -18.67 15.21 -13.13
C ARG A 485 -18.28 14.36 -11.92
N SER A 486 -17.25 13.54 -12.05
CA SER A 486 -16.71 12.67 -11.01
C SER A 486 -16.05 13.48 -9.89
N LYS A 487 -16.53 13.21 -8.67
CA LYS A 487 -15.95 13.78 -7.44
C LYS A 487 -14.47 13.42 -7.28
N SER A 488 -14.05 12.21 -7.68
CA SER A 488 -12.65 11.79 -7.54
C SER A 488 -11.72 12.63 -8.40
N LYS A 489 -12.03 12.78 -9.69
CA LYS A 489 -11.25 13.59 -10.64
C LYS A 489 -11.20 15.06 -10.26
N ARG A 490 -12.31 15.64 -9.80
CA ARG A 490 -12.33 17.01 -9.25
C ARG A 490 -11.38 17.18 -8.06
N ASN A 491 -11.32 16.20 -7.16
CA ASN A 491 -10.38 16.26 -6.03
C ASN A 491 -8.92 16.23 -6.49
N VAL A 492 -8.62 15.51 -7.58
CA VAL A 492 -7.27 15.52 -8.19
C VAL A 492 -6.95 16.91 -8.74
N LEU A 493 -7.86 17.53 -9.49
CA LEU A 493 -7.67 18.90 -10.00
C LEU A 493 -7.45 19.91 -8.87
N VAL A 494 -8.26 19.85 -7.81
CA VAL A 494 -8.10 20.71 -6.62
C VAL A 494 -6.74 20.49 -5.97
N SER A 495 -6.27 19.24 -5.90
CA SER A 495 -4.95 18.92 -5.32
C SER A 495 -3.80 19.46 -6.20
N ILE A 496 -3.94 19.40 -7.52
CA ILE A 496 -3.00 19.99 -8.47
C ILE A 496 -2.96 21.52 -8.32
N GLU A 497 -4.12 22.18 -8.23
CA GLU A 497 -4.21 23.63 -7.99
C GLU A 497 -3.53 24.05 -6.68
N GLN A 498 -3.88 23.36 -5.59
CA GLN A 498 -3.28 23.57 -4.27
C GLN A 498 -1.76 23.44 -4.30
N TYR A 499 -1.25 22.46 -5.03
CA TYR A 499 0.18 22.26 -5.18
C TYR A 499 0.84 23.38 -5.99
N MET A 500 0.21 23.82 -7.08
CA MET A 500 0.69 24.95 -7.88
C MET A 500 0.72 26.26 -7.08
N GLU A 501 -0.17 26.45 -6.11
CA GLU A 501 -0.15 27.60 -5.19
C GLU A 501 1.05 27.53 -4.24
N ILE A 502 1.40 26.35 -3.72
CA ILE A 502 2.56 26.18 -2.83
C ILE A 502 3.86 26.43 -3.58
N LEU A 503 3.98 25.95 -4.82
CA LEU A 503 5.17 26.20 -5.65
C LEU A 503 5.38 27.69 -6.00
N GLN A 504 4.37 28.54 -5.85
CA GLN A 504 4.45 29.98 -6.13
C GLN A 504 5.02 30.80 -4.97
N ASN A 505 5.10 30.24 -3.77
CA ASN A 505 5.71 30.90 -2.62
C ASN A 505 7.15 30.36 -2.48
N PRO A 506 8.16 30.99 -3.12
CA PRO A 506 9.54 30.66 -2.82
C PRO A 506 9.81 30.99 -1.35
N LEU A 507 10.46 30.06 -0.67
CA LEU A 507 11.11 30.30 0.63
C LEU A 507 12.21 31.35 0.48
#